data_AF-F0KGD1-F1
#
_entry.id   AF-F0KGD1-F1
#
_cell.length_a   1.000
_cell.length_b   1.000
_cell.length_c   1.000
_cell.angle_alpha   90.00
_cell.angle_beta   90.00
_cell.angle_gamma   90.00
#
_symmetry.space_group_name_H-M   'P 1'
#
loop_
_entity.id
_entity.type
_entity.pdbx_description
1 polymer ?
#
loop_
_entity_poly.entity_id
_entity_poly.type
_entity_poly.pdbx_seq_one_letter_code
_entity_poly.pdbx_strand_id
1 'polypeptide(L)'
;MSALFMIAAAALLLGPLIAIHEFGHYWVARKLGVKVLVYSIGFGPTLLKWTSKKSGIKYQLSALPLGGYVKMLDEREGNVAEQDLPYAFNRQKPWKRIAIVAAGPLINLIFAVLLFWILFLPAQEQLNTRVGKVIPNSPAATAQLQVGDKIIAVDGKETQTWEKLNFALIDRVGETGSLNIDVDRAGTEKNIVLPIKDFLKNQNESALDVLGFLPYRPVIPAS
;
A
#
# COMPACT_ATOMS: atom_id res chain seq x y z
N MET A 1 13.44 17.60 -5.75
CA MET A 1 13.01 17.36 -4.35
C MET A 1 14.07 17.90 -3.42
N SER A 2 13.72 18.72 -2.43
CA SER A 2 14.69 19.28 -1.48
C SER A 2 15.17 18.22 -0.48
N ALA A 3 16.41 18.33 0.01
CA ALA A 3 16.93 17.42 1.03
C ALA A 3 16.07 17.39 2.31
N LEU A 4 15.49 18.54 2.68
CA LEU A 4 14.57 18.66 3.80
C LEU A 4 13.33 17.77 3.63
N PHE A 5 12.76 17.71 2.42
CA PHE A 5 11.63 16.85 2.12
C PHE A 5 12.00 15.36 2.26
N MET A 6 13.17 14.95 1.76
CA MET A 6 13.62 13.55 1.90
C MET A 6 13.81 13.15 3.36
N ILE A 7 14.41 14.02 4.18
CA ILE A 7 14.59 13.77 5.62
C ILE A 7 13.23 13.67 6.33
N ALA A 8 12.30 14.58 6.03
CA ALA A 8 10.96 14.56 6.61
C ALA A 8 10.19 13.31 6.20
N ALA A 9 10.24 12.92 4.92
CA ALA A 9 9.61 11.70 4.42
C ALA A 9 10.23 10.44 5.05
N ALA A 10 11.56 10.38 5.16
CA ALA A 10 12.24 9.27 5.80
C ALA A 10 11.86 9.15 7.28
N ALA A 11 11.83 10.26 8.02
CA ALA A 11 11.36 10.29 9.40
C ALA A 11 9.91 9.82 9.56
N LEU A 12 9.03 10.26 8.65
CA LEU A 12 7.62 9.89 8.66
C LEU A 12 7.38 8.41 8.35
N LEU A 13 8.18 7.82 7.46
CA LEU A 13 8.07 6.40 7.10
C LEU A 13 8.78 5.48 8.10
N LEU A 14 10.02 5.80 8.49
CA LEU A 14 10.82 4.97 9.38
C LEU A 14 10.38 5.08 10.84
N GLY A 15 9.93 6.26 11.29
CA GLY A 15 9.54 6.48 12.69
C GLY A 15 8.48 5.50 13.19
N PRO A 16 7.31 5.39 12.54
CA PRO A 16 6.28 4.42 12.91
C PRO A 16 6.76 2.96 12.78
N LEU A 17 7.52 2.63 11.74
CA LEU A 17 8.04 1.28 11.51
C LEU A 17 8.96 0.83 12.65
N ILE A 18 9.83 1.72 13.12
CA ILE A 18 10.74 1.43 14.24
C ILE A 18 9.96 1.44 15.56
N ALA A 19 9.04 2.39 15.77
CA ALA A 19 8.22 2.41 16.99
C ALA A 19 7.41 1.11 17.17
N ILE A 20 6.84 0.57 16.10
CA ILE A 20 6.13 -0.71 16.12
C ILE A 20 7.10 -1.88 16.39
N HIS A 21 8.30 -1.85 15.82
CA HIS A 21 9.35 -2.83 16.09
C HIS A 21 9.70 -2.89 17.58
N GLU A 22 10.02 -1.74 18.18
CA GLU A 22 10.33 -1.64 19.60
C GLU A 22 9.15 -2.06 20.47
N PHE A 23 7.92 -1.72 20.05
CA PHE A 23 6.71 -2.18 20.73
C PHE A 23 6.61 -3.71 20.78
N GLY A 24 7.04 -4.42 19.73
CA GLY A 24 7.10 -5.89 19.72
C GLY A 24 7.98 -6.45 20.83
N HIS A 25 9.22 -5.97 20.93
CA HIS A 25 10.14 -6.36 22.01
C HIS A 25 9.55 -6.06 23.39
N TYR A 26 9.03 -4.83 23.57
CA TYR A 26 8.40 -4.38 24.81
C TYR A 26 7.24 -5.27 25.22
N TRP A 27 6.31 -5.54 24.31
CA TRP A 27 5.08 -6.26 24.59
C TRP A 27 5.37 -7.71 25.01
N VAL A 28 6.23 -8.40 24.27
CA VAL A 28 6.60 -9.79 24.58
C VAL A 28 7.44 -9.87 25.85
N ALA A 29 8.36 -8.94 26.10
CA ALA A 29 9.13 -8.89 27.34
C ALA A 29 8.21 -8.78 28.56
N ARG A 30 7.25 -7.84 28.51
CA ARG A 30 6.25 -7.66 29.57
C ARG A 30 5.39 -8.91 29.77
N LYS A 31 4.95 -9.55 28.69
CA LYS A 31 4.10 -10.75 28.75
C LYS A 31 4.83 -11.96 29.32
N LEU A 32 6.15 -12.07 29.09
CA LEU A 32 6.97 -13.18 29.58
C LEU A 32 7.58 -12.94 30.98
N GLY A 33 7.22 -11.81 31.61
CA GLY A 33 7.65 -11.45 32.96
C GLY A 33 9.03 -10.80 33.04
N VAL A 34 9.61 -10.35 31.92
CA VAL A 34 10.86 -9.59 31.93
C VAL A 34 10.57 -8.14 32.33
N LYS A 35 11.33 -7.63 33.30
CA LYS A 35 11.18 -6.24 33.75
C LYS A 35 11.76 -5.30 32.69
N VAL A 36 10.93 -4.42 32.16
CA VAL A 36 11.35 -3.34 31.25
C VAL A 36 11.60 -2.09 32.09
N LEU A 37 12.70 -1.40 31.84
CA LEU A 37 13.10 -0.19 32.54
C LEU A 37 12.75 1.06 31.74
N VAL A 38 13.04 1.04 30.43
CA VAL A 38 12.82 2.17 29.53
C VAL A 38 12.20 1.67 28.22
N TYR A 39 11.21 2.41 27.75
CA TYR A 39 10.67 2.30 26.40
C TYR A 39 10.80 3.67 25.73
N SER A 40 11.70 3.79 24.76
CA SER A 40 11.98 5.04 24.06
C SER A 40 11.60 4.94 22.60
N ILE A 41 10.82 5.92 22.14
CA ILE A 41 10.62 6.19 20.71
C ILE A 41 11.57 7.33 20.33
N GLY A 42 12.42 7.08 19.35
CA GLY A 42 13.49 7.97 18.93
C GLY A 42 14.77 7.87 19.77
N PHE A 43 15.78 8.62 19.32
CA PHE A 43 17.09 8.79 19.96
C PHE A 43 17.39 10.25 20.30
N GLY A 44 18.46 10.46 21.07
CA GLY A 44 18.98 11.78 21.40
C GLY A 44 18.25 12.46 22.57
N PRO A 45 18.16 13.82 22.58
CA PRO A 45 17.56 14.54 23.69
C PRO A 45 16.08 14.17 23.83
N THR A 46 15.69 13.82 25.05
CA THR A 46 14.32 13.44 25.37
C THR A 46 13.43 14.68 25.40
N LEU A 47 12.44 14.73 24.51
CA LEU A 47 11.45 15.81 24.44
C LEU A 47 10.37 15.62 25.51
N LEU A 48 9.88 14.39 25.65
CA LEU A 48 8.85 14.04 26.62
C LEU A 48 9.26 12.76 27.36
N LYS A 49 9.09 12.76 28.68
CA LYS A 49 9.32 11.57 29.50
C LYS A 49 8.29 11.46 30.61
N TRP A 50 7.81 10.26 30.86
CA TRP A 50 6.99 9.97 32.03
C TRP A 50 7.30 8.58 32.57
N THR A 51 7.12 8.41 33.88
CA THR A 51 7.30 7.11 34.54
C THR A 51 5.94 6.58 34.96
N SER A 52 5.59 5.38 34.50
CA SER A 52 4.34 4.75 34.89
C SER A 52 4.39 4.33 36.37
N LYS A 53 3.50 4.90 37.19
CA LYS A 53 3.39 4.55 38.62
C LYS A 53 3.04 3.08 38.87
N LYS A 54 2.33 2.45 37.93
CA LYS A 54 1.91 1.03 38.03
C LYS A 54 3.03 0.06 37.67
N SER A 55 3.86 0.39 36.69
CA SER A 55 4.84 -0.55 36.12
C SER A 55 6.29 -0.18 36.39
N GLY A 56 6.57 1.05 36.83
CA GLY A 56 7.92 1.59 37.01
C GLY A 56 8.65 1.93 35.70
N ILE A 57 8.01 1.72 34.54
CA ILE A 57 8.62 1.89 33.22
C ILE A 57 8.72 3.38 32.89
N LYS A 58 9.90 3.79 32.42
CA LYS A 58 10.13 5.13 31.86
C LYS A 58 9.79 5.12 30.38
N TYR A 59 8.76 5.84 29.99
CA TYR A 59 8.39 6.08 28.61
C TYR A 59 9.02 7.40 28.15
N GLN A 60 9.65 7.38 26.98
CA GLN A 60 10.38 8.51 26.43
C GLN A 60 10.03 8.72 24.96
N LEU A 61 9.89 9.99 24.57
CA LEU A 61 9.84 10.43 23.19
C LEU A 61 11.04 11.36 22.98
N SER A 62 11.94 11.00 22.07
CA SER A 62 13.19 11.70 21.83
C SER A 62 13.18 12.40 20.46
N ALA A 63 14.02 13.42 20.31
CA ALA A 63 13.94 14.34 19.16
C ALA A 63 14.23 13.71 17.81
N LEU A 64 15.10 12.68 17.75
CA LEU A 64 15.45 12.01 16.49
C LEU A 64 14.55 10.80 16.26
N PRO A 65 13.67 10.80 15.24
CA PRO A 65 12.73 9.71 14.98
C PRO A 65 13.38 8.51 14.26
N LEU A 66 14.69 8.54 14.00
CA LEU A 66 15.44 7.52 13.28
C LEU A 66 15.75 6.29 14.15
N GLY A 67 14.84 5.92 15.06
CA GLY A 67 15.16 4.89 16.03
C GLY A 67 14.23 4.77 17.23
N GLY A 68 14.69 3.99 18.19
CA GLY A 68 14.05 3.71 19.47
C GLY A 68 14.82 2.62 20.20
N TYR A 69 14.48 2.36 21.46
CA TYR A 69 15.03 1.21 22.17
C TYR A 69 14.13 0.78 23.34
N VAL A 70 14.17 -0.52 23.63
CA VAL A 70 13.60 -1.11 24.85
C VAL A 70 14.72 -1.56 25.78
N LYS A 71 14.93 -0.83 26.87
CA LYS A 71 15.88 -1.23 27.91
C LYS A 71 15.24 -2.23 28.86
N MET A 72 15.69 -3.46 28.83
CA MET A 72 15.27 -4.52 29.75
C MET A 72 16.22 -4.57 30.94
N LEU A 73 15.72 -5.08 32.07
CA LEU A 73 16.56 -5.35 33.23
C LEU A 73 17.55 -6.47 32.87
N ASP A 74 18.84 -6.19 32.94
CA ASP A 74 19.90 -7.15 32.63
C ASP A 74 21.10 -6.86 33.54
N GLU A 75 21.65 -7.90 34.19
CA GLU A 75 22.81 -7.78 35.08
C GLU A 75 24.09 -7.34 34.35
N ARG A 76 24.14 -7.50 33.02
CA ARG A 76 25.29 -7.06 32.21
C ARG A 76 25.30 -5.55 32.00
N GLU A 77 24.17 -4.88 32.13
CA GLU A 77 24.02 -3.44 31.90
C GLU A 77 24.02 -2.60 33.18
N GLY A 78 24.05 -3.23 34.35
CA GLY A 78 24.08 -2.53 35.64
C GLY A 78 23.73 -3.44 36.81
N ASN A 79 23.76 -2.86 38.01
CA ASN A 79 23.46 -3.59 39.24
C ASN A 79 21.95 -3.86 39.36
N VAL A 80 21.58 -5.10 39.71
CA VAL A 80 20.18 -5.55 39.81
C VAL A 80 19.89 -5.95 41.25
N ALA A 81 18.81 -5.41 41.83
CA ALA A 81 18.39 -5.77 43.18
C ALA A 81 18.04 -7.26 43.26
N GLU A 82 18.36 -7.93 44.37
CA GLU A 82 18.17 -9.38 44.52
C GLU A 82 16.73 -9.84 44.22
N GLN A 83 15.75 -9.05 44.67
CA GLN A 83 14.33 -9.27 44.42
C GLN A 83 13.92 -9.23 42.93
N ASP A 84 14.69 -8.52 42.10
CA ASP A 84 14.41 -8.33 40.68
C ASP A 84 15.18 -9.30 39.77
N LEU A 85 16.15 -10.05 40.32
CA LEU A 85 16.94 -11.04 39.58
C LEU A 85 16.10 -12.05 38.78
N PRO A 86 14.98 -12.60 39.31
CA PRO A 86 14.14 -13.53 38.54
C PRO A 86 13.50 -12.91 37.30
N TYR A 87 13.42 -11.58 37.22
CA TYR A 87 12.82 -10.83 36.11
C TYR A 87 13.88 -10.24 35.16
N ALA A 88 15.16 -10.47 35.42
CA ALA A 88 16.25 -10.05 34.55
C ALA A 88 16.26 -10.88 33.25
N PHE A 89 16.51 -10.23 32.12
CA PHE A 89 16.49 -10.80 30.77
C PHE A 89 17.52 -11.90 30.61
N ASN A 90 18.75 -11.67 31.05
CA ASN A 90 19.86 -12.63 30.99
C ASN A 90 19.63 -13.90 31.81
N ARG A 91 18.82 -13.83 32.89
CA ARG A 91 18.45 -14.99 33.72
C ARG A 91 17.25 -15.77 33.18
N GLN A 92 16.54 -15.25 32.17
CA GLN A 92 15.43 -15.98 31.57
C GLN A 92 15.88 -17.20 30.77
N LYS A 93 14.98 -18.19 30.68
CA LYS A 93 15.15 -19.35 29.81
C LYS A 93 15.44 -18.91 28.36
N PRO A 94 16.32 -19.61 27.61
CA PRO A 94 16.72 -19.21 26.27
C PRO A 94 15.56 -18.93 25.30
N TRP A 95 14.53 -19.77 25.33
CA TRP A 95 13.36 -19.59 24.46
C TRP A 95 12.61 -18.26 24.71
N LYS A 96 12.55 -17.78 25.97
CA LYS A 96 11.93 -16.48 26.28
C LYS A 96 12.73 -15.35 25.66
N ARG A 97 14.05 -15.43 25.77
CA ARG A 97 14.98 -14.42 25.23
C ARG A 97 14.88 -14.38 23.70
N ILE A 98 14.86 -15.55 23.06
CA ILE A 98 14.66 -15.67 21.61
C ILE A 98 13.30 -15.10 21.20
N ALA A 99 12.22 -15.45 21.91
CA ALA A 99 10.88 -14.93 21.62
C ALA A 99 10.81 -13.40 21.71
N ILE A 100 11.44 -12.81 22.73
CA ILE A 100 11.49 -11.35 22.90
C ILE A 100 12.27 -10.68 21.77
N VAL A 101 13.44 -11.21 21.40
CA VAL A 101 14.27 -10.65 20.32
C VAL A 101 13.61 -10.85 18.95
N ALA A 102 12.91 -11.96 18.74
CA ALA A 102 12.16 -12.19 17.49
C ALA A 102 10.88 -11.34 17.38
N ALA A 103 10.33 -10.88 18.51
CA ALA A 103 9.05 -10.18 18.55
C ALA A 103 9.04 -8.88 17.73
N GLY A 104 10.12 -8.10 17.75
CA GLY A 104 10.23 -6.85 17.00
C GLY A 104 10.14 -7.06 15.49
N PRO A 105 10.97 -7.92 14.88
CA PRO A 105 10.84 -8.27 13.46
C PRO A 105 9.47 -8.86 13.09
N LEU A 106 8.93 -9.76 13.93
CA LEU A 106 7.66 -10.42 13.66
C LEU A 106 6.47 -9.46 13.68
N ILE A 107 6.44 -8.50 14.60
CA ILE A 107 5.34 -7.52 14.64
C ILE A 107 5.40 -6.58 13.43
N ASN A 108 6.59 -6.26 12.93
CA ASN A 108 6.73 -5.50 11.68
C ASN A 108 6.25 -6.29 10.46
N LEU A 109 6.51 -7.59 10.41
CA LEU A 109 5.98 -8.45 9.35
C LEU A 109 4.45 -8.50 9.39
N ILE A 110 3.87 -8.69 10.57
CA ILE A 110 2.41 -8.66 10.77
C ILE A 110 1.84 -7.29 10.37
N PHE A 111 2.48 -6.21 10.79
CA PHE A 111 2.09 -4.85 10.44
C PHE A 111 2.11 -4.62 8.93
N ALA A 112 3.14 -5.10 8.22
CA ALA A 112 3.21 -5.03 6.76
C ALA A 112 2.06 -5.80 6.10
N VAL A 113 1.77 -7.02 6.54
CA VAL A 113 0.64 -7.82 6.02
C VAL A 113 -0.69 -7.09 6.25
N LEU A 114 -0.92 -6.54 7.44
CA LEU A 114 -2.12 -5.76 7.74
C LEU A 114 -2.21 -4.50 6.89
N LEU A 115 -1.11 -3.77 6.71
CA LEU A 115 -1.05 -2.58 5.87
C LEU A 115 -1.41 -2.91 4.43
N PHE A 116 -0.78 -3.94 3.85
CA PHE A 116 -1.13 -4.41 2.51
C PHE A 116 -2.59 -4.84 2.44
N TRP A 117 -3.07 -5.63 3.40
CA TRP A 117 -4.47 -6.03 3.41
C TRP A 117 -5.41 -4.83 3.39
N ILE A 118 -5.18 -3.80 4.23
CA ILE A 118 -5.96 -2.55 4.24
C ILE A 118 -5.85 -1.81 2.90
N LEU A 119 -4.67 -1.73 2.29
CA LEU A 119 -4.48 -1.11 0.98
C LEU A 119 -5.22 -1.85 -0.15
N PHE A 120 -5.46 -3.16 0.02
CA PHE A 120 -6.22 -4.00 -0.91
C PHE A 120 -7.70 -4.17 -0.53
N LEU A 121 -8.18 -3.63 0.60
CA LEU A 121 -9.59 -3.68 1.01
C LEU A 121 -10.56 -2.89 0.10
N PRO A 122 -10.22 -1.72 -0.46
CA PRO A 122 -11.09 -1.11 -1.45
C PRO A 122 -11.10 -2.03 -2.67
N ALA A 123 -12.30 -2.50 -3.07
CA ALA A 123 -12.53 -2.88 -4.45
C ALA A 123 -12.06 -1.68 -5.25
N GLN A 124 -10.89 -1.80 -5.88
CA GLN A 124 -10.41 -0.72 -6.70
C GLN A 124 -11.56 -0.42 -7.66
N GLU A 125 -12.09 0.80 -7.61
CA GLU A 125 -12.62 1.47 -8.79
C GLU A 125 -11.42 1.59 -9.75
N GLN A 126 -10.89 0.44 -10.18
CA GLN A 126 -9.84 0.28 -11.17
C GLN A 126 -10.37 1.11 -12.31
N LEU A 127 -9.66 2.21 -12.60
CA LEU A 127 -9.88 3.15 -13.69
C LEU A 127 -10.91 2.54 -14.63
N ASN A 128 -12.18 2.86 -14.38
CA ASN A 128 -13.25 2.15 -15.08
C ASN A 128 -13.01 2.37 -16.56
N THR A 129 -13.36 1.39 -17.39
CA THR A 129 -13.28 1.43 -18.85
C THR A 129 -14.29 2.42 -19.45
N ARG A 130 -14.48 3.54 -18.76
CA ARG A 130 -15.41 4.59 -19.09
C ARG A 130 -14.81 5.48 -20.16
N VAL A 131 -15.58 5.67 -21.21
CA VAL A 131 -15.24 6.52 -22.33
C VAL A 131 -15.30 7.97 -21.88
N GLY A 132 -14.17 8.67 -21.95
CA GLY A 132 -14.04 10.09 -21.60
C GLY A 132 -14.24 11.03 -22.77
N LYS A 133 -13.82 10.60 -23.96
CA LYS A 133 -13.96 11.37 -25.20
C LYS A 133 -14.07 10.42 -26.38
N VAL A 134 -14.91 10.78 -27.36
CA VAL A 134 -14.98 10.11 -28.66
C VAL A 134 -14.48 11.08 -29.73
N ILE A 135 -13.55 10.64 -30.57
CA ILE A 135 -12.93 11.43 -31.62
C ILE A 135 -13.89 11.46 -32.82
N PRO A 136 -14.24 12.64 -33.38
CA PRO A 136 -15.08 12.71 -34.57
C PRO A 136 -14.47 11.97 -35.76
N ASN A 137 -15.31 11.46 -36.68
CA ASN A 137 -14.90 10.74 -37.88
C ASN A 137 -14.03 9.48 -37.61
N SER A 138 -14.24 8.84 -36.46
CA SER A 138 -13.55 7.61 -36.06
C SER A 138 -14.49 6.39 -36.04
N PRO A 139 -13.95 5.16 -35.99
CA PRO A 139 -14.78 3.95 -35.80
C PRO A 139 -15.72 4.05 -34.60
N ALA A 140 -15.25 4.57 -33.47
CA ALA A 140 -16.05 4.80 -32.26
C ALA A 140 -17.21 5.77 -32.50
N ALA A 141 -16.99 6.85 -33.24
CA ALA A 141 -18.04 7.80 -33.58
C ALA A 141 -19.08 7.17 -34.54
N THR A 142 -18.63 6.43 -35.55
CA THR A 142 -19.51 5.75 -36.52
C THR A 142 -20.39 4.70 -35.82
N ALA A 143 -19.84 3.99 -34.84
CA ALA A 143 -20.55 2.98 -34.07
C ALA A 143 -21.42 3.55 -32.92
N GLN A 144 -21.53 4.87 -32.81
CA GLN A 144 -22.34 5.55 -31.78
C GLN A 144 -21.92 5.25 -30.33
N LEU A 145 -20.62 5.05 -30.11
CA LEU A 145 -20.03 5.06 -28.77
C LEU A 145 -20.21 6.45 -28.16
N GLN A 146 -20.60 6.52 -26.89
CA GLN A 146 -20.89 7.78 -26.21
C GLN A 146 -19.96 8.01 -25.03
N VAL A 147 -19.72 9.30 -24.74
CA VAL A 147 -19.01 9.70 -23.52
C VAL A 147 -19.84 9.24 -22.31
N GLY A 148 -19.18 8.58 -21.37
CA GLY A 148 -19.81 8.00 -20.19
C GLY A 148 -20.13 6.51 -20.32
N ASP A 149 -20.12 5.91 -21.52
CA ASP A 149 -20.24 4.46 -21.71
C ASP A 149 -19.11 3.73 -20.96
N LYS A 150 -19.45 2.66 -20.24
CA LYS A 150 -18.47 1.79 -19.58
C LYS A 150 -18.31 0.50 -20.38
N ILE A 151 -17.14 0.23 -20.93
CA ILE A 151 -16.89 -0.97 -21.73
C ILE A 151 -16.78 -2.20 -20.80
N ILE A 152 -17.75 -3.11 -20.86
CA ILE A 152 -17.81 -4.28 -19.97
C ILE A 152 -17.23 -5.54 -20.61
N ALA A 153 -17.29 -5.68 -21.94
CA ALA A 153 -16.67 -6.79 -22.66
C ALA A 153 -16.27 -6.40 -24.09
N VAL A 154 -15.32 -7.16 -24.65
CA VAL A 154 -14.91 -7.11 -26.06
C VAL A 154 -14.88 -8.52 -26.62
N ASP A 155 -15.62 -8.76 -27.71
CA ASP A 155 -15.80 -10.07 -28.35
C ASP A 155 -16.16 -11.18 -27.34
N GLY A 156 -17.00 -10.85 -26.35
CA GLY A 156 -17.44 -11.75 -25.28
C GLY A 156 -16.42 -11.98 -24.15
N LYS A 157 -15.23 -11.37 -24.21
CA LYS A 157 -14.25 -11.39 -23.10
C LYS A 157 -14.51 -10.23 -22.16
N GLU A 158 -14.65 -10.49 -20.85
CA GLU A 158 -14.88 -9.42 -19.87
C GLU A 158 -13.67 -8.48 -19.73
N THR A 159 -13.93 -7.18 -19.83
CA THR A 159 -12.91 -6.12 -19.84
C THR A 159 -13.18 -5.08 -18.74
N GLN A 160 -13.27 -5.52 -17.49
CA GLN A 160 -13.56 -4.62 -16.37
C GLN A 160 -12.42 -3.61 -16.05
N THR A 161 -11.24 -3.78 -16.66
CA THR A 161 -10.07 -2.91 -16.50
C THR A 161 -9.48 -2.49 -17.84
N TRP A 162 -8.79 -1.36 -17.90
CA TRP A 162 -8.07 -0.91 -19.11
C TRP A 162 -7.01 -1.92 -19.57
N GLU A 163 -6.37 -2.63 -18.64
CA GLU A 163 -5.40 -3.68 -18.96
C GLU A 163 -6.08 -4.83 -19.71
N LYS A 164 -7.19 -5.37 -19.18
CA LYS A 164 -7.95 -6.43 -19.84
C LYS A 164 -8.53 -5.97 -21.18
N LEU A 165 -9.01 -4.74 -21.26
CA LEU A 165 -9.47 -4.13 -22.50
C LEU A 165 -8.36 -4.11 -23.55
N ASN A 166 -7.16 -3.62 -23.18
CA ASN A 166 -6.02 -3.60 -24.09
C ASN A 166 -5.62 -5.00 -24.53
N PHE A 167 -5.61 -6.00 -23.64
CA PHE A 167 -5.33 -7.39 -24.03
C PHE A 167 -6.37 -7.93 -25.02
N ALA A 168 -7.66 -7.70 -24.78
CA ALA A 168 -8.71 -8.13 -25.71
C ALA A 168 -8.59 -7.47 -27.09
N LEU A 169 -8.14 -6.22 -27.15
CA LEU A 169 -7.89 -5.51 -28.41
C LEU A 169 -6.61 -6.01 -29.11
N ILE A 170 -5.55 -6.32 -28.36
CA ILE A 170 -4.29 -6.84 -28.91
C ILE A 170 -4.51 -8.19 -29.62
N ASP A 171 -5.44 -9.02 -29.13
CA ASP A 171 -5.79 -10.30 -29.76
C ASP A 171 -6.34 -10.15 -31.20
N ARG A 172 -6.72 -8.93 -31.61
CA ARG A 172 -7.29 -8.62 -32.93
C ARG A 172 -6.32 -7.85 -33.83
N VAL A 173 -5.05 -7.72 -33.44
CA VAL A 173 -4.01 -7.00 -34.19
C VAL A 173 -3.79 -7.65 -35.56
N GLY A 174 -3.69 -6.82 -36.59
CA GLY A 174 -3.50 -7.21 -37.99
C GLY A 174 -4.79 -7.59 -38.70
N GLU A 175 -5.92 -7.67 -37.99
CA GLU A 175 -7.19 -8.11 -38.58
C GLU A 175 -7.98 -6.99 -39.25
N THR A 176 -8.85 -7.39 -40.18
CA THR A 176 -9.87 -6.54 -40.81
C THR A 176 -11.22 -7.20 -40.62
N GLY A 177 -12.21 -6.46 -40.13
CA GLY A 177 -13.52 -6.99 -39.81
C GLY A 177 -14.28 -6.09 -38.85
N SER A 178 -14.92 -6.70 -37.85
CA SER A 178 -15.67 -6.01 -36.82
C SER A 178 -15.27 -6.49 -35.43
N LEU A 179 -15.36 -5.58 -34.46
CA LEU A 179 -15.13 -5.82 -33.05
C LEU A 179 -16.44 -5.58 -32.31
N ASN A 180 -16.92 -6.55 -31.55
CA ASN A 180 -18.11 -6.40 -30.73
C ASN A 180 -17.70 -5.86 -29.35
N ILE A 181 -18.23 -4.70 -28.98
CA ILE A 181 -18.02 -4.11 -27.66
C ILE A 181 -19.34 -4.06 -26.93
N ASP A 182 -19.40 -4.72 -25.77
CA ASP A 182 -20.51 -4.56 -24.84
C ASP A 182 -20.21 -3.39 -23.92
N VAL A 183 -21.15 -2.46 -23.83
CA VAL A 183 -21.06 -1.28 -22.97
C VAL A 183 -22.24 -1.20 -22.02
N ASP A 184 -21.98 -0.81 -20.78
CA ASP A 184 -22.99 -0.34 -19.86
C ASP A 184 -23.18 1.18 -20.07
N ARG A 185 -24.37 1.54 -20.58
CA ARG A 185 -24.82 2.92 -20.74
C ARG A 185 -25.92 3.20 -19.72
N ALA A 186 -25.54 3.84 -18.62
CA ALA A 186 -26.45 4.25 -17.54
C ALA A 186 -27.29 3.10 -16.94
N GLY A 187 -26.68 1.92 -16.78
CA GLY A 187 -27.31 0.71 -16.23
C GLY A 187 -27.99 -0.17 -17.29
N THR A 188 -27.90 0.18 -18.57
CA THR A 188 -28.41 -0.63 -19.68
C THR A 188 -27.26 -1.14 -20.52
N GLU A 189 -27.16 -2.47 -20.67
CA GLU A 189 -26.19 -3.09 -21.56
C GLU A 189 -26.57 -2.85 -23.02
N LYS A 190 -25.58 -2.44 -23.81
CA LYS A 190 -25.69 -2.24 -25.26
C LYS A 190 -24.51 -2.89 -25.95
N ASN A 191 -24.79 -3.59 -27.03
CA ASN A 191 -23.76 -4.09 -27.93
C ASN A 191 -23.47 -3.05 -29.03
N ILE A 192 -22.20 -2.74 -29.24
CA ILE A 192 -21.69 -1.77 -30.20
C ILE A 192 -20.70 -2.48 -31.10
N VAL A 193 -20.88 -2.36 -32.42
CA VAL A 193 -20.01 -3.01 -33.40
C VAL A 193 -19.09 -1.98 -34.03
N LEU A 194 -17.78 -2.11 -33.81
CA LEU A 194 -16.77 -1.23 -34.37
C LEU A 194 -16.14 -1.85 -35.62
N PRO A 195 -16.10 -1.14 -36.75
CA PRO A 195 -15.32 -1.58 -37.90
C PRO A 195 -13.82 -1.46 -37.62
N ILE A 196 -13.06 -2.51 -37.90
CA ILE A 196 -11.60 -2.52 -37.83
C ILE A 196 -11.00 -2.86 -39.20
N LYS A 197 -9.91 -2.20 -39.58
CA LYS A 197 -9.21 -2.44 -40.85
C LYS A 197 -7.71 -2.36 -40.61
N ASP A 198 -6.97 -3.40 -41.02
CA ASP A 198 -5.53 -3.53 -40.78
C ASP A 198 -5.17 -3.13 -39.33
N PHE A 199 -5.94 -3.62 -38.36
CA PHE A 199 -5.97 -3.07 -37.01
C PHE A 199 -4.59 -3.07 -36.36
N LEU A 200 -4.14 -1.94 -35.78
CA LEU A 200 -2.87 -1.84 -35.07
C LEU A 200 -1.63 -2.30 -35.86
N LYS A 201 -1.64 -2.19 -37.19
CA LYS A 201 -0.48 -2.53 -38.03
C LYS A 201 0.71 -1.59 -37.81
N ASN A 202 0.44 -0.35 -37.41
CA ASN A 202 1.45 0.63 -37.05
C ASN A 202 1.77 0.53 -35.55
N GLN A 203 2.98 0.12 -35.20
CA GLN A 203 3.39 -0.10 -33.79
C GLN A 203 3.48 1.19 -32.94
N ASN A 204 3.36 2.36 -33.57
CA ASN A 204 3.42 3.66 -32.90
C ASN A 204 2.05 4.19 -32.44
N GLU A 205 0.95 3.47 -32.69
CA GLU A 205 -0.41 3.92 -32.37
C GLU A 205 -1.04 3.07 -31.26
N SER A 206 -1.76 3.71 -30.34
CA SER A 206 -2.54 3.01 -29.31
C SER A 206 -3.84 2.43 -29.89
N ALA A 207 -4.30 1.30 -29.38
CA ALA A 207 -5.55 0.66 -29.77
C ALA A 207 -6.75 1.62 -29.66
N LEU A 208 -6.75 2.42 -28.59
CA LEU A 208 -7.80 3.38 -28.29
C LEU A 208 -7.79 4.56 -29.28
N ASP A 209 -6.60 4.98 -29.73
CA ASP A 209 -6.45 6.07 -30.71
C ASP A 209 -6.93 5.64 -32.09
N VAL A 210 -6.61 4.40 -32.51
CA VAL A 210 -7.08 3.82 -33.78
C VAL A 210 -8.61 3.65 -33.79
N LEU A 211 -9.19 3.18 -32.69
CA LEU A 211 -10.65 3.09 -32.54
C LEU A 211 -11.30 4.47 -32.35
N GLY A 212 -10.54 5.46 -31.90
CA GLY A 212 -10.95 6.85 -31.79
C GLY A 212 -11.72 7.20 -30.52
N PHE A 213 -11.33 6.65 -29.38
CA PHE A 213 -11.86 7.08 -28.09
C PHE A 213 -10.77 7.15 -27.02
N LEU A 214 -10.97 7.96 -25.99
CA LEU A 214 -10.01 8.17 -24.91
C LEU A 214 -10.62 7.82 -23.55
N PRO A 215 -9.80 7.32 -22.61
CA PRO A 215 -10.24 7.04 -21.25
C PRO A 215 -10.72 8.32 -20.56
N TYR A 216 -11.73 8.18 -19.69
CA TYR A 216 -12.12 9.24 -18.78
C TYR A 216 -10.94 9.64 -17.88
N ARG A 217 -10.64 10.94 -17.85
CA ARG A 217 -9.65 11.52 -16.95
C ARG A 217 -10.38 12.48 -16.00
N PRO A 218 -10.28 12.32 -14.68
CA PRO A 218 -10.85 13.28 -13.75
C PRO A 218 -10.19 14.65 -13.97
N VAL A 219 -10.99 15.70 -14.04
CA VAL A 219 -10.49 17.08 -14.09
C VAL A 219 -9.95 17.41 -12.71
N ILE A 220 -8.63 17.46 -12.56
CA ILE A 220 -7.99 17.95 -11.34
C ILE A 220 -7.94 19.48 -11.47
N PRO A 221 -8.70 20.25 -10.66
CA PRO A 221 -8.57 21.70 -10.68
C PRO A 221 -7.13 22.06 -10.34
N ALA A 222 -6.52 22.95 -11.14
CA ALA A 222 -5.23 23.52 -10.79
C ALA A 222 -5.41 24.31 -9.49
N SER A 223 -4.88 23.77 -8.40
CA SER A 223 -4.76 24.45 -7.10
C SER A 223 -3.71 25.54 -7.15
#